data_AF-A0A968DTU7-F1
#
_entry.id   AF-A0A968DTU7-F1
#
_cell.length_a   1.000
_cell.length_b   1.000
_cell.length_c   1.000
_cell.angle_alpha   90.00
_cell.angle_beta   90.00
_cell.angle_gamma   90.00
#
_symmetry.space_group_name_H-M   'P 1'
#
loop_
_entity.id
_entity.type
_entity.pdbx_description
1 polymer ?
#
loop_
_entity_poly.entity_id
_entity_poly.type
_entity_poly.pdbx_seq_one_letter_code
_entity_poly.pdbx_strand_id
1 'polypeptide(L)'
;MIGVFDSGIGGLTVVKELIKQMPEAGIIYFGDTARYPYGNKSKETIERYAIEDARFLIEHGAKIIVTACNTASALAIDKLRQEIKLPL
;
A
#
# COMPACT_ATOMS: atom_id res chain seq x y z
N MET A 1 -5.38 -5.20 12.33
CA MET A 1 -4.04 -4.92 11.79
C MET A 1 -4.18 -4.28 10.43
N ILE A 2 -3.65 -3.06 10.28
CA ILE A 2 -3.70 -2.26 9.05
C ILE A 2 -2.39 -2.49 8.29
N GLY A 3 -2.48 -2.95 7.05
CA GLY A 3 -1.34 -3.06 6.15
C GLY A 3 -1.23 -1.78 5.32
N VAL A 4 -0.09 -1.11 5.38
CA VAL A 4 0.17 0.11 4.62
C VAL A 4 1.31 -0.17 3.65
N PHE A 5 1.12 0.04 2.35
CA PHE A 5 2.23 -0.04 1.39
C PHE A 5 2.50 1.29 0.69
N ASP A 6 3.75 1.49 0.29
CA ASP A 6 4.20 2.61 -0.53
C ASP A 6 5.32 2.15 -1.46
N SER A 7 5.58 2.91 -2.52
CA SER A 7 6.70 2.70 -3.45
C SER A 7 8.08 2.84 -2.79
N GLY A 8 8.17 3.35 -1.56
CA GLY A 8 9.43 3.62 -0.88
C GLY A 8 9.21 3.92 0.60
N ILE A 9 9.76 5.02 1.09
CA ILE A 9 9.67 5.45 2.50
C ILE A 9 8.71 6.63 2.74
N GLY A 10 8.19 7.24 1.67
CA GLY A 10 7.36 8.46 1.76
C GLY A 10 6.04 8.21 2.49
N GLY A 11 5.51 7.00 2.36
CA GLY A 11 4.29 6.54 3.03
C GLY A 11 4.38 6.48 4.56
N LEU A 12 5.58 6.59 5.16
CA LEU A 12 5.71 6.75 6.60
C LEU A 12 5.03 8.03 7.12
N THR A 13 4.81 9.04 6.26
CA THR A 13 4.01 10.22 6.61
C THR A 13 2.54 9.86 6.88
N VAL A 14 1.96 8.93 6.11
CA VAL A 14 0.62 8.38 6.33
C VAL A 14 0.59 7.53 7.59
N VAL A 15 1.59 6.67 7.79
CA VAL A 15 1.72 5.86 9.01
C VAL A 15 1.77 6.73 10.27
N LYS A 16 2.52 7.84 10.23
CA LYS A 16 2.60 8.79 11.34
C LYS A 16 1.22 9.34 11.73
N GLU A 17 0.39 9.69 10.75
CA GLU A 17 -0.95 10.20 11.04
C GLU A 17 -1.90 9.07 11.50
N LEU A 18 -1.78 7.86 10.95
CA LEU A 18 -2.54 6.70 11.42
C LEU A 18 -2.25 6.39 12.89
N ILE A 19 -0.98 6.39 13.30
CA ILE A 19 -0.60 6.17 14.71
C ILE A 19 -1.20 7.25 15.62
N LYS A 20 -1.21 8.50 15.16
CA LYS A 20 -1.75 9.63 15.93
C LYS A 20 -3.26 9.52 16.13
N GLN A 21 -4.00 9.13 15.09
CA GLN A 21 -5.47 9.04 15.12
C GLN A 21 -5.97 7.70 15.70
N MET A 22 -5.18 6.64 15.57
CA MET A 22 -5.54 5.27 15.94
C MET A 22 -4.37 4.60 16.70
N PRO A 23 -4.01 5.08 17.90
CA PRO A 23 -2.81 4.62 18.63
C PRO A 23 -2.84 3.13 18.98
N GLU A 24 -4.03 2.55 19.13
CA GLU A 24 -4.23 1.13 19.46
C GLU A 24 -4.23 0.22 18.21
N ALA A 25 -4.19 0.80 17.00
CA ALA A 25 -4.19 0.00 15.78
C ALA A 25 -2.80 -0.59 15.50
N GLY A 26 -2.71 -1.92 15.43
CA GLY A 26 -1.51 -2.58 14.91
C GLY A 26 -1.32 -2.25 13.42
N ILE A 27 -0.13 -1.76 13.05
CA ILE A 27 0.24 -1.37 11.68
C ILE A 27 1.41 -2.22 11.19
N ILE A 28 1.31 -2.73 9.97
CA ILE A 28 2.44 -3.29 9.20
C ILE A 28 2.68 -2.35 8.02
N TYR A 29 3.91 -1.89 7.85
CA TYR A 29 4.31 -1.06 6.72
C TYR A 29 5.22 -1.84 5.77
N PHE A 30 4.92 -1.77 4.48
CA PHE A 30 5.75 -2.32 3.42
C PHE A 30 6.18 -1.21 2.45
N GLY A 31 7.48 -0.91 2.44
CA GLY A 31 8.07 0.06 1.53
C GLY A 31 8.79 -0.64 0.38
N ASP A 32 8.26 -0.52 -0.84
CA ASP A 32 8.77 -1.19 -2.03
C ASP A 32 9.99 -0.52 -2.68
N THR A 33 11.00 -0.27 -1.86
CA THR A 33 12.21 0.47 -2.25
C THR A 33 13.00 -0.19 -3.38
N ALA A 34 12.86 -1.51 -3.58
CA ALA A 34 13.54 -2.23 -4.65
C ALA A 34 13.02 -1.87 -6.06
N ARG A 35 11.75 -1.42 -6.18
CA ARG A 35 11.12 -1.03 -7.45
C ARG A 35 10.86 0.49 -7.54
N TYR A 36 11.34 1.25 -6.55
CA TYR A 36 11.27 2.71 -6.52
C TYR A 36 12.01 3.36 -7.71
N PRO A 37 11.55 4.51 -8.22
CA PRO A 37 10.26 5.14 -7.98
C PRO A 37 9.17 4.53 -8.88
N TYR A 38 7.91 4.56 -8.42
CA TYR A 38 6.77 4.17 -9.26
C TYR A 38 6.48 5.18 -10.37
N GLY A 39 6.80 6.46 -10.17
CA GLY A 39 6.44 7.53 -11.10
C GLY A 39 7.04 7.43 -12.51
N ASN A 40 8.06 6.58 -12.73
CA ASN A 40 8.65 6.34 -14.04
C ASN A 40 8.27 4.99 -14.66
N LYS A 41 7.28 4.28 -14.07
CA LYS A 41 6.82 2.97 -14.52
C LYS A 41 5.51 3.09 -15.30
N SER A 42 5.20 2.09 -16.12
CA SER A 42 3.92 2.03 -16.83
C SER A 42 2.76 1.77 -15.86
N LYS A 43 1.53 2.11 -16.27
CA LYS A 43 0.33 1.85 -15.47
C LYS A 43 0.19 0.37 -15.13
N GLU A 44 0.38 -0.51 -16.11
CA GLU A 44 0.26 -1.97 -15.96
C GLU A 44 1.31 -2.51 -14.97
N THR A 45 2.51 -1.92 -14.99
CA THR A 45 3.58 -2.27 -14.06
C THR A 45 3.22 -1.86 -12.64
N ILE A 46 2.68 -0.66 -12.45
CA ILE A 46 2.26 -0.14 -11.14
C ILE A 46 1.08 -0.92 -10.59
N GLU A 47 0.10 -1.27 -11.42
CA GLU A 47 -1.01 -2.14 -11.06
C GLU A 47 -0.51 -3.49 -10.53
N ARG A 48 0.41 -4.13 -11.26
CA ARG A 48 1.00 -5.41 -10.82
C ARG A 48 1.71 -5.27 -9.48
N TYR A 49 2.60 -4.28 -9.33
CA TYR A 49 3.34 -4.10 -8.08
C TYR A 49 2.40 -3.82 -6.90
N ALA A 50 1.42 -2.95 -7.07
CA ALA A 50 0.46 -2.65 -6.02
C ALA A 50 -0.33 -3.90 -5.55
N ILE A 51 -0.70 -4.79 -6.48
CA ILE A 51 -1.36 -6.06 -6.14
C ILE A 51 -0.40 -7.00 -5.39
N GLU A 52 0.86 -7.10 -5.84
CA GLU A 52 1.89 -7.90 -5.18
C GLU A 52 2.13 -7.40 -3.74
N ASP A 53 2.25 -6.09 -3.55
CA ASP A 53 2.46 -5.45 -2.25
C ASP A 53 1.27 -5.67 -1.32
N ALA A 54 0.04 -5.51 -1.84
CA ALA A 54 -1.17 -5.77 -1.08
C ALA A 54 -1.26 -7.24 -0.66
N ARG A 55 -0.97 -8.19 -1.56
CA ARG A 55 -0.97 -9.63 -1.25
C ARG A 55 0.08 -9.97 -0.21
N PHE A 56 1.28 -9.41 -0.31
CA PHE A 56 2.33 -9.58 0.69
C PHE A 56 1.83 -9.14 2.08
N LEU A 57 1.21 -7.97 2.20
CA LEU A 57 0.64 -7.52 3.48
C LEU A 57 -0.47 -8.43 4.01
N ILE A 58 -1.32 -8.97 3.13
CA ILE A 58 -2.39 -9.91 3.50
C ILE A 58 -1.81 -11.20 4.07
N GLU A 59 -0.78 -11.75 3.43
CA GLU A 59 -0.05 -12.94 3.91
C GLU A 59 0.58 -12.71 5.29
N HIS A 60 0.97 -11.47 5.59
CA HIS A 60 1.49 -11.05 6.90
C HIS A 60 0.38 -10.64 7.89
N GLY A 61 -0.89 -10.93 7.58
CA GLY A 61 -2.01 -10.80 8.50
C GLY A 61 -2.75 -9.46 8.47
N ALA A 62 -2.49 -8.60 7.48
CA ALA A 62 -3.28 -7.39 7.28
C ALA A 62 -4.77 -7.74 7.07
N LYS A 63 -5.65 -6.96 7.71
CA LYS A 63 -7.12 -7.10 7.59
C LYS A 63 -7.76 -5.93 6.85
N ILE A 64 -7.01 -4.84 6.71
CA ILE A 64 -7.34 -3.63 5.95
C ILE A 64 -6.04 -3.26 5.22
N ILE A 65 -6.15 -2.84 3.96
CA ILE A 65 -5.02 -2.37 3.15
C ILE A 65 -5.14 -0.85 2.99
N VAL A 66 -4.00 -0.16 3.01
CA VAL A 66 -3.89 1.27 2.73
C VAL A 66 -2.77 1.48 1.74
N THR A 67 -3.08 2.08 0.59
CA THR A 67 -2.06 2.59 -0.35
C THR A 67 -1.64 4.00 0.08
N ALA A 68 -0.41 4.13 0.59
CA ALA A 68 0.17 5.42 0.98
C ALA A 68 0.93 6.11 -0.17
N CYS A 69 1.02 5.47 -1.34
CA CYS A 69 1.66 6.02 -2.53
C CYS A 69 0.63 6.75 -3.41
N ASN A 70 0.78 8.06 -3.61
CA ASN A 70 -0.10 8.82 -4.50
C ASN A 70 -0.14 8.24 -5.93
N THR A 71 1.00 7.79 -6.46
CA THR A 71 1.07 7.19 -7.80
C THR A 71 0.30 5.88 -7.89
N ALA A 72 0.43 5.00 -6.88
CA ALA A 72 -0.35 3.76 -6.84
C ALA A 72 -1.85 4.05 -6.68
N SER A 73 -2.21 4.99 -5.81
CA SER A 73 -3.61 5.41 -5.62
C SER A 73 -4.23 5.98 -6.89
N ALA A 74 -3.48 6.73 -7.70
CA ALA A 74 -3.97 7.30 -8.94
C ALA A 74 -4.12 6.28 -10.08
N LEU A 75 -3.24 5.27 -10.14
CA LEU A 75 -3.13 4.41 -11.32
C LEU A 75 -3.60 2.97 -11.10
N ALA A 76 -3.63 2.49 -9.85
CA ALA A 76 -3.89 1.08 -9.52
C ALA A 76 -5.12 0.84 -8.64
N ILE A 77 -5.81 1.89 -8.15
CA ILE A 77 -6.92 1.73 -7.19
C ILE A 77 -8.07 0.87 -7.70
N ASP A 78 -8.45 1.03 -8.97
CA ASP A 78 -9.55 0.25 -9.56
C ASP A 78 -9.18 -1.23 -9.66
N LYS A 79 -7.94 -1.51 -10.08
CA LYS A 79 -7.44 -2.88 -10.20
C LYS A 79 -7.27 -3.53 -8.82
N LEU A 80 -6.79 -2.78 -7.83
CA LEU A 80 -6.71 -3.23 -6.44
C LEU A 80 -8.08 -3.63 -5.90
N ARG A 81 -9.11 -2.79 -6.10
CA ARG A 81 -10.48 -3.10 -5.65
C ARG A 81 -11.11 -4.32 -6.33
N GLN A 82 -10.69 -4.63 -7.56
CA GLN A 82 -11.12 -5.84 -8.27
C GLN A 82 -10.47 -7.11 -7.72
N GLU A 83 -9.17 -7.04 -7.38
CA GLU A 83 -8.37 -8.21 -7.01
C GLU A 83 -8.33 -8.48 -5.50
N ILE A 84 -8.47 -7.44 -4.67
CA ILE A 84 -8.36 -7.50 -3.22
C ILE A 84 -9.75 -7.40 -2.59
N LYS A 85 -10.12 -8.41 -1.80
CA LYS A 85 -11.44 -8.49 -1.13
C LYS A 85 -11.49 -7.82 0.24
N LEU A 86 -10.35 -7.37 0.77
CA LEU A 86 -10.29 -6.65 2.04
C LEU A 86 -10.64 -5.18 1.83
N PRO A 87 -11.09 -4.47 2.90
CA PRO A 87 -11.22 -3.02 2.86
C PRO A 87 -9.90 -2.37 2.43
N LEU A 88 -10.01 -1.40 1.53
CA LEU A 88 -8.91 -0.73 0.86
C LEU A 88 -9.13 0.79 0.82
#